data_AF-A0A7Y1FJS1-F1
#
_entry.id   AF-A0A7Y1FJS1-F1
#
_cell.length_a   1.000
_cell.length_b   1.000
_cell.length_c   1.000
_cell.angle_alpha   90.00
_cell.angle_beta   90.00
_cell.angle_gamma   90.00
#
_symmetry.space_group_name_H-M   'P 1'
#
loop_
_entity.id
_entity.type
_entity.pdbx_description
1 polymer ?
#
loop_
_entity_poly.entity_id
_entity_poly.type
_entity_poly.pdbx_seq_one_letter_code
_entity_poly.pdbx_strand_id
1 'polypeptide(L)' 'MTDSFDDTQASVLIGTAEQMIELWDRLTPEKQATLLQRFGTQENALAALIATRLVAPL' A
#
# COMPACT_ATOMS: atom_id res chain seq x y z
N MET A 1 2.24 -19.15 -24.22
CA MET A 1 2.15 -18.09 -23.20
C MET A 1 0.68 -17.90 -22.89
N THR A 2 0.19 -18.56 -21.85
CA THR A 2 -1.10 -18.21 -21.26
C THR A 2 -0.79 -17.24 -20.12
N ASP A 3 -0.74 -15.96 -20.47
CA ASP A 3 -0.74 -14.82 -19.55
C ASP A 3 -2.14 -14.67 -18.91
N SER A 4 -2.69 -15.79 -18.43
CA SER A 4 -4.01 -15.77 -17.83
C SER A 4 -3.83 -15.30 -16.40
N PHE A 5 -4.07 -14.01 -16.20
CA PHE A 5 -4.31 -13.44 -14.89
C PHE A 5 -5.42 -14.27 -14.22
N ASP A 6 -5.00 -15.16 -13.33
CA ASP A 6 -5.87 -16.13 -12.67
C ASP A 6 -6.66 -15.44 -11.54
N ASP A 7 -7.83 -15.97 -11.20
CA ASP A 7 -8.67 -15.46 -10.11
C ASP A 7 -7.91 -15.40 -8.77
N THR A 8 -6.92 -16.28 -8.59
CA THR A 8 -6.01 -16.25 -7.44
C THR A 8 -5.15 -14.99 -7.44
N GLN A 9 -4.60 -14.59 -8.60
CA GLN A 9 -3.79 -13.38 -8.73
C GLN A 9 -4.64 -12.12 -8.56
N ALA A 10 -5.86 -12.13 -9.11
CA ALA A 10 -6.85 -11.07 -8.90
C ALA A 10 -7.17 -10.90 -7.41
N SER A 11 -7.46 -12.01 -6.72
CA SER A 11 -7.81 -12.01 -5.29
C SER A 11 -6.66 -11.48 -4.41
N VAL A 12 -5.41 -11.85 -4.73
CA VAL A 12 -4.23 -11.35 -4.01
C VAL A 12 -4.06 -9.84 -4.20
N LEU A 13 -4.24 -9.33 -5.42
CA LEU A 13 -4.12 -7.90 -5.70
C LEU A 13 -5.22 -7.08 -5.05
N ILE A 14 -6.47 -7.58 -5.08
CA ILE A 14 -7.59 -6.95 -4.39
C ILE A 14 -7.34 -6.91 -2.88
N GLY A 15 -6.98 -8.04 -2.28
CA GLY A 15 -6.69 -8.09 -0.84
C GLY A 15 -5.51 -7.20 -0.44
N THR A 16 -4.52 -7.03 -1.32
CA THR A 16 -3.41 -6.10 -1.09
C THR A 16 -3.88 -4.64 -1.14
N ALA A 17 -4.72 -4.29 -2.11
CA ALA A 17 -5.30 -2.95 -2.22
C ALA A 17 -6.21 -2.62 -1.01
N GLU A 18 -7.00 -3.58 -0.54
CA GLU A 18 -7.82 -3.45 0.67
C GLU A 18 -6.95 -3.17 1.90
N GLN A 19 -5.88 -3.94 2.10
CA GLN A 19 -4.93 -3.70 3.20
C GLN A 19 -4.25 -2.34 3.10
N MET A 20 -3.90 -1.88 1.90
CA MET A 20 -3.36 -0.53 1.67
C MET A 20 -4.33 0.56 2.12
N ILE A 21 -5.62 0.42 1.78
CA ILE A 21 -6.67 1.36 2.17
C ILE A 21 -6.85 1.38 3.68
N GLU A 22 -6.96 0.22 4.33
CA GLU A 22 -7.07 0.13 5.80
C GLU A 22 -5.86 0.77 6.49
N LEU A 23 -4.67 0.54 5.95
CA LEU A 23 -3.44 1.08 6.53
C LEU A 23 -3.39 2.60 6.38
N TRP A 24 -3.87 3.13 5.25
CA TRP A 24 -4.04 4.58 5.04
C TRP A 24 -5.04 5.18 6.03
N ASP A 25 -6.21 4.57 6.16
CA ASP A 25 -7.31 5.08 6.99
C ASP A 25 -6.98 5.10 8.49
N ARG A 26 -6.10 4.18 8.93
CA ARG A 26 -5.58 4.18 10.31
C ARG A 26 -4.57 5.28 10.62
N LEU A 27 -4.04 5.98 9.61
CA LEU A 27 -3.12 7.11 9.82
C LEU A 27 -3.92 8.36 10.18
N THR A 28 -3.38 9.15 11.11
CA THR A 28 -3.95 10.48 11.38
C THR A 28 -3.76 11.41 10.17
N PRO A 29 -4.61 12.42 9.98
CA PRO A 29 -4.51 13.34 8.86
C PRO A 29 -3.13 14.02 8.73
N GLU A 30 -2.47 14.29 9.86
CA GLU A 30 -1.13 14.90 9.87
C GLU A 30 -0.07 13.95 9.31
N LYS A 31 -0.18 12.65 9.59
CA LYS A 31 0.72 11.63 9.06
C LYS A 31 0.48 11.42 7.57
N GLN A 32 -0.78 11.37 7.15
CA GLN A 32 -1.14 11.32 5.73
C GLN A 32 -0.58 12.53 4.98
N ALA A 33 -0.77 13.74 5.51
CA ALA A 33 -0.22 14.96 4.93
C ALA A 33 1.31 14.93 4.84
N THR A 34 1.99 14.47 5.90
CA THR A 34 3.45 14.33 5.91
C THR A 34 3.93 13.35 4.84
N LEU A 35 3.25 12.21 4.68
CA LEU A 35 3.57 11.24 3.65
C LEU A 35 3.32 11.77 2.25
N LEU A 36 2.21 12.48 2.02
CA LEU A 36 1.91 13.12 0.74
C LEU A 36 2.94 14.22 0.40
N GLN A 37 3.38 15.00 1.39
CA GLN A 37 4.46 15.99 1.19
C GLN A 37 5.79 15.33 0.80
N ARG A 38 6.08 14.14 1.34
CA ARG A 38 7.35 13.44 1.10
C ARG A 38 7.36 12.61 -0.19
N PHE A 39 6.23 12.01 -0.53
CA PHE A 39 6.12 11.01 -1.60
C PHE A 39 5.24 11.45 -2.79
N GLY A 40 4.56 12.60 -2.68
CA GLY A 40 3.82 13.28 -3.74
C GLY A 40 2.44 12.67 -4.04
N THR A 41 2.34 11.35 -4.09
CA THR A 41 1.08 10.62 -4.33
C THR A 41 0.77 9.69 -3.16
N GLN A 42 -0.52 9.39 -2.98
CA GLN A 42 -0.97 8.42 -1.97
C GLN A 42 -0.36 7.03 -2.23
N GLU A 43 -0.22 6.64 -3.50
CA GLU A 43 0.35 5.35 -3.91
C GLU A 43 1.84 5.24 -3.50
N ASN A 44 2.63 6.28 -3.76
CA ASN A 44 4.04 6.31 -3.34
C ASN A 44 4.18 6.37 -1.81
N ALA A 45 3.29 7.10 -1.14
CA ALA A 45 3.24 7.18 0.32
C ALA A 45 2.95 5.80 0.94
N LEU A 46 2.00 5.06 0.39
CA LEU A 46 1.66 3.71 0.81
C LEU A 46 2.78 2.72 0.50
N ALA A 47 3.36 2.78 -0.70
CA ALA A 47 4.51 1.96 -1.09
C ALA A 47 5.69 2.16 -0.14
N ALA A 48 6.00 3.41 0.21
CA ALA A 48 7.05 3.71 1.18
C ALA A 48 6.72 3.22 2.59
N LEU A 49 5.47 3.34 3.03
CA LEU A 49 5.04 2.88 4.34
C LEU A 49 5.11 1.34 4.47
N ILE A 50 4.67 0.63 3.43
CA ILE A 50 4.78 -0.83 3.34
C ILE A 50 6.25 -1.25 3.28
N ALA A 51 7.07 -0.61 2.44
CA ALA A 51 8.51 -0.87 2.37
C ALA A 51 9.19 -0.64 3.73
N THR A 52 8.79 0.40 4.48
CA THR A 52 9.33 0.65 5.83
C THR A 52 8.95 -0.46 6.81
N ARG A 53 7.72 -1.01 6.72
CA ARG A 53 7.32 -2.18 7.53
C ARG A 53 8.02 -3.48 7.11
N LEU A 54 8.37 -3.63 5.83
CA LEU A 54 9.12 -4.79 5.34
C LEU A 54 10.60 -4.74 5.73
N VAL A 55 11.17 -3.54 5.89
CA VAL A 55 12.58 -3.33 6.23
C VAL A 55 12.80 -3.17 7.74
N ALA A 56 11.77 -2.78 8.50
CA ALA A 56 11.82 -2.80 9.97
C ALA A 56 11.60 -4.24 10.48
N PRO A 57 12.58 -4.85 11.19
CA PRO A 57 12.32 -6.09 11.89
C PRO A 57 11.30 -5.82 13.01
N LEU A 58 10.35 -6.75 13.20
CA LEU A 58 9.44 -6.79 14.34
C LEU A 58 10.21 -6.71 15.68
#